data_AF-A0A7C5L727-F1
#
_entry.id   AF-A0A7C5L727-F1
#
_cell.length_a   1.000
_cell.length_b   1.000
_cell.length_c   1.000
_cell.angle_alpha   90.00
_cell.angle_beta   90.00
_cell.angle_gamma   90.00
#
_symmetry.space_group_name_H-M   'P 1'
#
loop_
_entity.id
_entity.type
_entity.pdbx_description
1 polymer ?
#
loop_
_entity_poly.entity_id
_entity_poly.type
_entity_poly.pdbx_seq_one_letter_code
_entity_poly.pdbx_strand_id
1 'polypeptide(L)'
;RGFIKIYAKALEIDPAKPLALYDQEAPRGESAPPIGPDILSKESLTAAPLVSRRKLFFAAALLLAGLFLVFYFHWTPPLPFLPTASSTAPSVGQAEQHTANAPPAGESRPGDSGNADANAPVTAPAAASSSPKAEPQPATQAHNGYTLTATFSAPTWMRVMVDNGPPQEAFYQKGSQHQWRAEERFELLIGNGGGVRLFLNGQPVPFSGATGQGVRLSLP
;
A
#
# COMPACT_ATOMS: atom_id res chain seq x y z
N ARG A 1 -4.67 7.49 -29.15
CA ARG A 1 -3.50 7.08 -29.97
C ARG A 1 -2.29 6.54 -29.15
N GLY A 2 -1.66 7.31 -28.25
CA GLY A 2 -0.44 6.86 -27.53
C GLY A 2 -0.57 5.53 -26.78
N PHE A 3 -1.58 5.39 -25.92
CA PHE A 3 -1.86 4.16 -25.17
C PHE A 3 -2.01 2.91 -26.05
N ILE A 4 -2.70 3.02 -27.20
CA ILE A 4 -2.90 1.90 -28.14
C ILE A 4 -1.56 1.36 -28.66
N LYS A 5 -0.59 2.24 -28.93
CA LYS A 5 0.76 1.82 -29.35
C LYS A 5 1.52 1.10 -28.23
N ILE A 6 1.33 1.52 -26.98
CA ILE A 6 1.97 0.88 -25.81
C ILE A 6 1.39 -0.53 -25.61
N TYR A 7 0.07 -0.67 -25.63
CA TYR A 7 -0.58 -1.99 -25.51
C TYR A 7 -0.29 -2.92 -26.69
N ALA A 8 -0.32 -2.40 -27.93
CA ALA A 8 0.05 -3.20 -29.11
C ALA A 8 1.49 -3.71 -29.01
N LYS A 9 2.44 -2.86 -28.60
CA LYS A 9 3.84 -3.26 -28.37
C LYS A 9 3.98 -4.26 -27.22
N ALA A 10 3.25 -4.09 -26.12
CA ALA A 10 3.27 -5.02 -24.98
C ALA A 10 2.65 -6.39 -25.30
N LEU A 11 1.78 -6.46 -26.31
CA LEU A 11 1.19 -7.70 -26.83
C LEU A 11 1.91 -8.24 -28.07
N GLU A 12 3.02 -7.60 -28.49
CA GLU A 12 3.79 -7.91 -29.71
C GLU A 12 2.96 -7.92 -31.02
N ILE A 13 1.84 -7.19 -31.04
CA ILE A 13 0.94 -7.05 -32.20
C ILE A 13 1.28 -5.76 -32.96
N ASP A 14 1.21 -5.82 -34.30
CA ASP A 14 1.36 -4.63 -35.15
C ASP A 14 0.31 -3.55 -34.78
N PRO A 15 0.76 -2.34 -34.34
CA PRO A 15 -0.15 -1.26 -33.96
C PRO A 15 -0.98 -0.70 -35.12
N ALA A 16 -0.65 -0.97 -36.38
CA ALA A 16 -1.35 -0.40 -37.53
C ALA A 16 -2.84 -0.76 -37.55
N LYS A 17 -3.18 -2.04 -37.33
CA LYS A 17 -4.58 -2.53 -37.40
C LYS A 17 -5.47 -2.00 -36.27
N PRO A 18 -5.05 -2.01 -34.98
CA PRO A 18 -5.82 -1.37 -33.90
C PRO A 18 -5.93 0.15 -34.03
N LEU A 19 -4.90 0.83 -34.56
CA LEU A 19 -4.94 2.28 -34.79
C LEU A 19 -5.94 2.65 -35.90
N ALA A 20 -5.97 1.89 -37.00
CA ALA A 20 -6.92 2.12 -38.09
C ALA A 20 -8.38 2.00 -37.63
N LEU A 21 -8.70 0.99 -36.81
CA LEU A 21 -10.03 0.84 -36.21
C LEU A 21 -10.37 1.99 -35.26
N TYR A 22 -9.42 2.42 -34.42
CA TYR A 22 -9.61 3.57 -33.54
C TYR A 22 -9.85 4.88 -34.32
N ASP A 23 -9.10 5.11 -35.40
CA ASP A 23 -9.26 6.31 -36.24
C ASP A 23 -10.51 6.25 -37.14
N GLN A 24 -11.11 5.06 -37.34
CA GLN A 24 -12.40 4.86 -38.02
C GLN A 24 -13.60 5.10 -37.07
N GLU A 25 -13.50 4.63 -35.83
CA GLU A 25 -14.57 4.74 -34.82
C GLU A 25 -14.56 6.11 -34.07
N ALA A 26 -13.43 6.83 -34.09
CA ALA A 26 -13.32 8.14 -33.48
C ALA A 26 -14.24 9.17 -34.18
N PRO A 27 -15.16 9.84 -33.48
CA PRO A 27 -15.98 10.90 -34.06
C PRO A 27 -15.10 11.99 -34.67
N ARG A 28 -15.29 12.24 -35.97
CA ARG A 28 -14.55 13.24 -36.76
C ARG A 28 -14.98 14.67 -36.35
N GLY A 29 -14.55 15.09 -35.17
CA GLY A 29 -14.89 16.39 -34.56
C GLY A 29 -14.03 16.73 -33.35
N GLU A 30 -13.72 15.75 -32.49
CA GLU A 30 -12.98 16.02 -31.25
C GLU A 30 -11.48 16.14 -31.51
N SER A 31 -11.08 17.37 -31.84
CA SER A 31 -9.68 17.81 -31.88
C SER A 31 -9.08 17.69 -30.47
N ALA A 32 -8.53 16.52 -30.15
CA ALA A 32 -7.71 16.34 -28.96
C ALA A 32 -6.63 17.45 -28.94
N PRO A 33 -6.52 18.23 -27.84
CA PRO A 33 -5.50 19.27 -27.76
C PRO A 33 -4.12 18.63 -27.96
N PRO A 34 -3.19 19.30 -28.66
CA PRO A 34 -1.94 18.69 -29.05
C PRO A 34 -1.10 18.37 -27.81
N ILE A 35 -1.09 17.09 -27.43
CA ILE A 35 -0.07 16.52 -26.54
C ILE A 35 1.21 16.38 -27.38
N GLY A 36 1.80 17.53 -27.74
CA GLY A 36 3.18 17.61 -28.17
C GLY A 36 4.10 17.37 -26.97
N PRO A 37 5.34 16.92 -27.19
CA PRO A 37 6.33 16.79 -26.12
C PRO A 37 6.92 18.15 -25.73
N ASP A 38 6.06 19.09 -25.29
CA ASP A 38 6.46 20.40 -24.76
C ASP A 38 6.88 20.31 -23.27
N ILE A 39 7.66 19.27 -22.99
CA ILE A 39 8.38 19.03 -21.73
C ILE A 39 9.90 19.08 -21.94
N LEU A 40 10.32 19.58 -23.10
CA LEU A 40 11.71 19.79 -23.51
C LEU A 40 12.01 21.25 -23.92
N SER A 41 11.09 22.17 -23.62
CA SER A 41 11.29 23.61 -23.66
C SER A 41 12.26 24.04 -22.55
N LYS A 42 13.57 23.92 -22.85
CA LYS A 42 14.67 24.55 -22.11
C LYS A 42 14.60 26.08 -22.23
N GLU A 43 13.67 26.72 -21.52
CA GLU A 43 13.77 28.13 -21.10
C GLU A 43 13.31 28.27 -19.64
N SER A 44 14.00 27.58 -18.74
CA SER A 44 13.89 27.79 -17.31
C SER A 44 14.62 29.07 -16.87
N LEU A 45 14.08 30.24 -17.25
CA LEU A 45 14.52 31.54 -16.74
C LEU A 45 13.34 32.42 -16.30
N THR A 46 13.37 32.77 -15.01
CA THR A 46 12.69 33.92 -14.39
C THR A 46 11.15 34.00 -14.44
N ALA A 47 10.49 33.22 -13.58
CA ALA A 47 9.27 33.65 -12.88
C ALA A 47 9.10 32.90 -11.55
N ALA A 48 10.03 33.10 -10.60
CA ALA A 48 9.84 32.55 -9.25
C ALA A 48 8.70 33.31 -8.54
N PRO A 49 7.72 32.62 -7.92
CA PRO A 49 6.77 33.29 -7.04
C PRO A 49 7.54 33.92 -5.88
N LEU A 50 7.21 35.17 -5.53
CA LEU A 50 7.85 35.87 -4.42
C LEU A 50 7.44 35.25 -3.08
N VAL A 51 8.08 34.13 -2.74
CA VAL A 51 8.11 33.60 -1.37
C VAL A 51 8.61 34.73 -0.48
N SER A 52 7.72 35.22 0.39
CA SER A 52 7.95 36.40 1.24
C SER A 52 9.38 36.42 1.76
N ARG A 53 10.13 37.52 1.54
CA ARG A 53 11.58 37.60 1.83
C ARG A 53 11.92 37.04 3.23
N ARG A 54 11.05 37.26 4.22
CA ARG A 54 11.16 36.67 5.57
C ARG A 54 11.25 35.13 5.56
N LYS A 55 10.37 34.44 4.84
CA LYS A 55 10.39 32.97 4.70
C LYS A 55 11.67 32.47 4.01
N LEU A 56 12.17 33.21 3.01
CA LEU A 56 13.45 32.88 2.36
C LEU A 56 14.64 33.06 3.33
N PHE A 57 14.65 34.14 4.11
CA PHE A 57 15.66 34.36 5.17
C PHE A 57 15.62 33.24 6.23
N PHE A 58 14.45 32.83 6.71
CA PHE A 58 14.35 31.72 7.68
C PHE A 58 14.80 30.38 7.10
N ALA A 59 14.47 30.08 5.84
CA ALA A 59 14.93 28.87 5.17
C ALA A 59 16.46 28.87 4.98
N ALA A 60 17.04 29.99 4.55
CA ALA A 60 18.49 30.14 4.42
C ALA A 60 19.22 30.06 5.77
N ALA A 61 18.65 30.66 6.82
CA ALA A 61 19.20 30.60 8.17
C ALA A 61 19.18 29.17 8.75
N LEU A 62 18.10 28.41 8.53
CA LEU A 62 18.02 26.99 8.90
C LEU A 62 19.06 26.12 8.17
N LEU A 63 19.25 26.36 6.86
CA LEU A 63 20.22 25.64 6.05
C LEU A 63 21.66 25.95 6.50
N LEU A 64 21.97 27.22 6.74
CA LEU A 64 23.25 27.66 7.30
C LEU A 64 23.49 27.11 8.71
N ALA A 65 22.48 27.10 9.58
CA ALA A 65 22.58 26.52 10.92
C ALA A 65 22.84 25.00 10.87
N GLY A 66 22.19 24.28 9.96
CA GLY A 66 22.44 22.85 9.73
C GLY A 66 23.85 22.56 9.22
N LEU A 67 24.32 23.32 8.22
CA LEU A 67 25.70 23.24 7.73
C LEU A 67 26.73 23.58 8.82
N PHE A 68 26.46 24.60 9.64
CA PHE A 68 27.30 24.95 10.77
C PHE A 68 27.32 23.86 11.83
N LEU A 69 26.19 23.20 12.11
CA LEU A 69 26.14 22.05 13.03
C LEU A 69 27.00 20.89 12.52
N VAL A 70 26.85 20.52 11.26
CA VAL A 70 27.63 19.43 10.62
C VAL A 70 29.12 19.77 10.64
N PHE A 71 29.49 21.02 10.30
CA PHE A 71 30.88 21.48 10.40
C PHE A 71 31.39 21.46 11.84
N TYR A 72 30.60 21.92 12.81
CA TYR A 72 30.96 21.91 14.24
C TYR A 72 31.21 20.49 14.75
N PHE A 73 30.36 19.52 14.40
CA PHE A 73 30.55 18.11 14.77
C PHE A 73 31.69 17.41 14.00
N HIS A 74 32.03 17.86 12.78
CA HIS A 74 33.22 17.39 12.07
C HIS A 74 34.53 18.05 12.56
N TRP A 75 34.46 19.22 13.19
CA TRP A 75 35.62 19.98 13.67
C TRP A 75 35.86 19.86 15.18
N THR A 76 34.86 19.45 15.96
CA THR A 76 35.05 19.08 17.37
C THR A 76 35.64 17.67 17.44
N PRO A 77 36.91 17.50 17.85
CA PRO A 77 37.44 16.16 18.10
C PRO A 77 36.63 15.51 19.24
N PRO A 78 36.40 14.19 19.20
CA PRO A 78 35.73 13.50 20.30
C PRO A 78 36.51 13.74 21.59
N LEU A 79 35.78 14.05 22.67
CA LEU A 79 36.35 14.21 24.00
C LEU A 79 37.20 12.97 24.33
N PRO A 80 38.44 13.14 24.83
CA PRO A 80 39.30 12.00 25.13
C PRO A 80 38.61 11.11 26.17
N PHE A 81 38.29 9.88 25.75
CA PHE A 81 37.79 8.85 26.65
C PHE A 81 38.77 8.68 27.81
N LEU A 82 38.29 8.86 29.04
CA LEU A 82 39.04 8.47 30.23
C LEU A 82 39.26 6.95 30.17
N PRO A 83 40.47 6.44 30.42
CA PRO A 83 40.72 5.01 30.41
C PRO A 83 39.94 4.36 31.55
N THR A 84 39.04 3.44 31.21
CA THR A 84 38.50 2.49 32.19
C THR A 84 39.67 1.71 32.79
N ALA A 85 39.84 1.81 34.11
CA ALA A 85 40.94 1.16 34.81
C ALA A 85 40.95 -0.36 34.51
N SER A 86 42.11 -0.87 34.09
CA SER A 86 42.31 -2.29 33.81
C SER A 86 41.90 -3.16 34.99
N SER A 87 41.10 -4.19 34.72
CA SER A 87 40.80 -5.22 35.73
C SER A 87 42.08 -5.99 36.05
N THR A 88 42.49 -5.94 37.33
CA THR A 88 43.65 -6.66 37.86
C THR A 88 43.43 -8.17 37.82
N ALA A 89 44.18 -8.85 36.93
CA ALA A 89 45.06 -10.03 37.12
C ALA A 89 44.98 -10.89 38.43
N PRO A 90 45.66 -12.06 38.50
CA PRO A 90 45.86 -13.15 37.52
C PRO A 90 45.65 -14.55 38.13
N SER A 91 45.72 -15.63 37.32
CA SER A 91 46.26 -16.93 37.79
C SER A 91 46.75 -17.80 36.63
N VAL A 92 47.85 -18.52 36.84
CA VAL A 92 48.56 -19.35 35.84
C VAL A 92 48.59 -20.80 36.33
N GLY A 93 48.30 -21.75 35.43
CA GLY A 93 48.39 -23.19 35.66
C GLY A 93 48.49 -23.92 34.31
N GLN A 94 49.32 -24.96 34.22
CA GLN A 94 50.00 -25.36 32.97
C GLN A 94 49.91 -26.86 32.69
N ALA A 95 50.05 -27.24 31.40
CA ALA A 95 50.34 -28.59 30.88
C ALA A 95 49.26 -29.68 31.02
N GLU A 96 49.32 -30.81 30.29
CA GLU A 96 49.54 -31.05 28.84
C GLU A 96 49.21 -32.54 28.54
N GLN A 97 48.76 -32.86 27.32
CA GLN A 97 48.78 -34.19 26.67
C GLN A 97 48.05 -35.40 27.33
N HIS A 98 47.29 -36.13 26.50
CA HIS A 98 47.53 -37.56 26.17
C HIS A 98 46.58 -38.00 25.02
N THR A 99 46.95 -39.04 24.27
CA THR A 99 46.56 -39.22 22.86
C THR A 99 46.04 -40.63 22.53
N ALA A 100 45.20 -40.76 21.47
CA ALA A 100 44.76 -42.00 20.80
C ALA A 100 43.82 -42.93 21.62
N ASN A 101 43.00 -43.82 21.04
CA ASN A 101 42.96 -44.36 19.67
C ASN A 101 41.52 -44.81 19.26
N ALA A 102 41.30 -45.18 17.97
CA ALA A 102 39.98 -45.56 17.41
C ALA A 102 39.93 -47.03 16.85
N PRO A 103 39.09 -47.40 15.84
CA PRO A 103 37.82 -48.17 15.90
C PRO A 103 37.95 -49.57 15.18
N PRO A 104 36.96 -50.26 14.51
CA PRO A 104 35.48 -50.11 14.32
C PRO A 104 34.66 -51.46 14.34
N ALA A 105 33.45 -51.44 13.71
CA ALA A 105 32.73 -52.52 12.98
C ALA A 105 31.61 -53.37 13.65
N GLY A 106 30.48 -53.57 12.93
CA GLY A 106 29.38 -54.49 13.31
C GLY A 106 27.99 -54.22 12.69
N GLU A 107 27.85 -54.30 11.36
CA GLU A 107 26.58 -54.16 10.60
C GLU A 107 25.70 -55.43 10.69
N SER A 108 24.35 -55.31 10.73
CA SER A 108 23.38 -56.26 10.11
C SER A 108 21.88 -55.95 10.38
N ARG A 109 21.09 -55.86 9.31
CA ARG A 109 19.60 -55.98 9.22
C ARG A 109 19.31 -57.12 8.20
N PRO A 110 18.21 -57.91 8.26
CA PRO A 110 16.91 -57.52 7.64
C PRO A 110 15.65 -58.13 8.31
N GLY A 111 14.49 -57.45 8.30
CA GLY A 111 13.29 -57.91 7.56
C GLY A 111 12.28 -58.64 8.49
N ASP A 112 11.01 -58.92 8.15
CA ASP A 112 10.03 -58.36 7.20
C ASP A 112 8.61 -58.90 7.57
N SER A 113 7.53 -58.22 7.16
CA SER A 113 6.11 -58.68 7.15
C SER A 113 5.44 -59.06 8.50
N GLY A 114 4.14 -58.79 8.74
CA GLY A 114 3.18 -58.02 7.95
C GLY A 114 1.82 -57.81 8.63
N ASN A 115 1.18 -56.71 8.24
CA ASN A 115 -0.23 -56.58 7.81
C ASN A 115 -1.41 -56.92 8.76
N ALA A 116 -2.21 -55.89 9.10
CA ALA A 116 -3.67 -55.99 9.30
C ALA A 116 -4.33 -54.59 9.21
N ASP A 117 -5.02 -54.35 8.09
CA ASP A 117 -5.90 -53.20 7.83
C ASP A 117 -7.08 -53.08 8.81
N ALA A 118 -7.59 -51.84 9.00
CA ALA A 118 -9.01 -51.49 8.72
C ALA A 118 -9.46 -50.18 9.40
N ASN A 119 -9.43 -49.05 8.68
CA ASN A 119 -10.57 -48.10 8.57
C ASN A 119 -10.20 -46.80 7.82
N ALA A 120 -10.71 -46.64 6.59
CA ALA A 120 -11.13 -45.35 6.01
C ALA A 120 -11.81 -45.55 4.64
N PRO A 121 -13.14 -45.45 4.51
CA PRO A 121 -13.77 -45.16 3.23
C PRO A 121 -13.68 -43.67 2.91
N VAL A 122 -13.12 -43.37 1.74
CA VAL A 122 -13.09 -42.04 1.12
C VAL A 122 -14.46 -41.36 1.06
N THR A 123 -14.51 -40.06 1.34
CA THR A 123 -15.59 -39.16 0.92
C THR A 123 -14.98 -37.97 0.20
N ALA A 124 -15.49 -37.64 -0.99
CA ALA A 124 -14.92 -36.62 -1.88
C ALA A 124 -15.25 -35.18 -1.43
N PRO A 125 -14.43 -34.17 -1.79
CA PRO A 125 -14.71 -32.77 -1.46
C PRO A 125 -15.84 -32.21 -2.33
N ALA A 126 -16.91 -31.74 -1.70
CA ALA A 126 -18.03 -31.08 -2.39
C ALA A 126 -18.29 -29.67 -1.83
N ALA A 127 -18.15 -28.68 -2.71
CA ALA A 127 -18.77 -27.35 -2.65
C ALA A 127 -18.69 -26.56 -1.32
N ALA A 128 -17.53 -25.95 -1.05
CA ALA A 128 -17.46 -24.78 -0.16
C ALA A 128 -17.96 -23.52 -0.89
N SER A 129 -19.29 -23.36 -1.02
CA SER A 129 -19.89 -22.08 -1.41
C SER A 129 -19.83 -21.09 -0.24
N SER A 130 -18.71 -20.40 -0.10
CA SER A 130 -18.54 -19.33 0.90
C SER A 130 -19.27 -18.05 0.44
N SER A 131 -20.58 -18.00 0.61
CA SER A 131 -21.30 -16.72 0.71
C SER A 131 -21.01 -16.11 2.08
N PRO A 132 -20.48 -14.88 2.18
CA PRO A 132 -20.40 -14.17 3.45
C PRO A 132 -21.81 -13.92 4.00
N LYS A 133 -22.17 -14.75 4.98
CA LYS A 133 -23.36 -14.62 5.81
C LYS A 133 -23.38 -13.21 6.41
N ALA A 134 -24.43 -12.44 6.13
CA ALA A 134 -24.65 -11.16 6.79
C ALA A 134 -24.82 -11.40 8.30
N GLU A 135 -23.83 -10.98 9.08
CA GLU A 135 -23.87 -11.08 10.54
C GLU A 135 -24.59 -9.85 11.10
N PRO A 136 -25.71 -10.01 11.84
CA PRO A 136 -26.45 -8.90 12.40
C PRO A 136 -25.71 -8.35 13.62
N GLN A 137 -24.74 -7.47 13.40
CA GLN A 137 -23.99 -6.85 14.49
C GLN A 137 -24.92 -5.93 15.32
N PRO A 138 -24.98 -6.09 16.66
CA PRO A 138 -26.07 -5.58 17.47
C PRO A 138 -26.13 -4.04 17.52
N ALA A 139 -27.37 -3.54 17.58
CA ALA A 139 -27.63 -2.16 17.95
C ALA A 139 -27.36 -1.89 19.44
N THR A 140 -27.21 -0.61 19.78
CA THR A 140 -27.11 -0.06 21.15
C THR A 140 -25.74 -0.10 21.80
N GLN A 141 -24.85 0.78 21.33
CA GLN A 141 -24.02 1.60 22.21
C GLN A 141 -24.00 3.02 21.64
N ALA A 142 -24.38 4.01 22.46
CA ALA A 142 -24.36 5.42 22.08
C ALA A 142 -22.91 5.93 22.06
N HIS A 143 -22.22 5.72 20.94
CA HIS A 143 -20.88 6.23 20.71
C HIS A 143 -20.95 7.69 20.26
N ASN A 144 -20.01 8.51 20.74
CA ASN A 144 -19.68 9.83 20.16
C ASN A 144 -18.91 9.66 18.83
N GLY A 145 -19.36 8.75 17.97
CA GLY A 145 -18.70 8.36 16.74
C GLY A 145 -19.59 8.56 15.52
N TYR A 146 -18.97 8.58 14.35
CA TYR A 146 -19.61 8.79 13.07
C TYR A 146 -19.96 7.46 12.40
N THR A 147 -21.19 7.35 11.89
CA THR A 147 -21.67 6.18 11.14
C THR A 147 -21.86 6.56 9.68
N LEU A 148 -20.98 6.07 8.81
CA LEU A 148 -21.05 6.29 7.37
C LEU A 148 -21.79 5.13 6.70
N THR A 149 -22.81 5.44 5.91
CA THR A 149 -23.58 4.46 5.13
C THR A 149 -23.48 4.79 3.65
N ALA A 150 -23.02 3.83 2.83
CA ALA A 150 -22.97 3.95 1.38
C ALA A 150 -24.07 3.08 0.74
N THR A 151 -24.80 3.66 -0.22
CA THR A 151 -25.81 2.97 -1.04
C THR A 151 -25.39 3.04 -2.50
N PHE A 152 -25.30 1.90 -3.17
CA PHE A 152 -24.70 1.80 -4.51
C PHE A 152 -25.79 1.71 -5.59
N SER A 153 -25.91 2.74 -6.43
CA SER A 153 -26.83 2.78 -7.58
C SER A 153 -26.24 2.14 -8.85
N ALA A 154 -24.92 1.98 -8.91
CA ALA A 154 -24.19 1.32 -9.99
C ALA A 154 -22.96 0.56 -9.44
N PRO A 155 -22.41 -0.42 -10.20
CA PRO A 155 -21.18 -1.10 -9.83
C PRO A 155 -20.05 -0.10 -9.58
N THR A 156 -19.40 -0.19 -8.41
CA THR A 156 -18.46 0.82 -7.94
C THR A 156 -17.34 0.20 -7.11
N TRP A 157 -16.08 0.41 -7.52
CA TRP A 157 -14.94 0.24 -6.63
C TRP A 157 -14.89 1.37 -5.61
N MET A 158 -14.63 1.05 -4.35
CA MET A 158 -14.45 2.06 -3.30
C MET A 158 -13.38 1.62 -2.28
N ARG A 159 -12.51 2.56 -1.92
CA ARG A 159 -11.59 2.48 -0.78
C ARG A 159 -12.12 3.33 0.36
N VAL A 160 -12.16 2.77 1.56
CA VAL A 160 -12.52 3.46 2.81
C VAL A 160 -11.40 3.27 3.82
N MET A 161 -11.07 4.32 4.56
CA MET A 161 -10.10 4.30 5.65
C MET A 161 -10.73 4.98 6.86
N VAL A 162 -10.77 4.26 7.97
CA VAL A 162 -11.46 4.61 9.22
C VAL A 162 -10.39 4.97 10.25
N ASP A 163 -10.46 6.16 10.86
CA ASP A 163 -9.60 6.58 11.99
C ASP A 163 -8.09 6.33 11.79
N ASN A 164 -7.61 6.49 10.54
CA ASN A 164 -6.22 6.22 10.11
C ASN A 164 -5.77 4.75 10.23
N GLY A 165 -6.71 3.82 10.42
CA GLY A 165 -6.48 2.38 10.32
C GLY A 165 -6.17 1.91 8.89
N PRO A 166 -6.03 0.60 8.68
CA PRO A 166 -5.73 0.04 7.37
C PRO A 166 -6.85 0.32 6.36
N PRO A 167 -6.53 0.62 5.09
CA PRO A 167 -7.53 0.86 4.06
C PRO A 167 -8.28 -0.42 3.71
N GLN A 168 -9.61 -0.32 3.62
CA GLN A 168 -10.51 -1.35 3.15
C GLN A 168 -10.90 -1.06 1.71
N GLU A 169 -10.68 -1.99 0.80
CA GLU A 169 -10.99 -1.86 -0.63
C GLU A 169 -11.94 -2.96 -1.08
N ALA A 170 -13.02 -2.60 -1.78
CA ALA A 170 -13.95 -3.58 -2.34
C ALA A 170 -14.67 -3.05 -3.58
N PHE A 171 -15.22 -3.99 -4.35
CA PHE A 171 -16.08 -3.70 -5.50
C PHE A 171 -17.54 -4.00 -5.13
N TYR A 172 -18.35 -2.93 -5.06
CA TYR A 172 -19.73 -2.98 -4.62
C TYR A 172 -20.67 -3.10 -5.82
N GLN A 173 -21.69 -3.96 -5.68
CA GLN A 173 -22.69 -4.20 -6.72
C GLN A 173 -23.85 -3.19 -6.61
N LYS A 174 -24.54 -2.96 -7.73
CA LYS A 174 -25.78 -2.17 -7.75
C LYS A 174 -26.82 -2.75 -6.78
N GLY A 175 -27.46 -1.87 -6.01
CA GLY A 175 -28.45 -2.24 -4.99
C GLY A 175 -27.85 -2.67 -3.66
N SER A 176 -26.53 -2.82 -3.55
CA SER A 176 -25.89 -3.09 -2.25
C SER A 176 -25.86 -1.85 -1.36
N GLN A 177 -25.77 -2.09 -0.06
CA GLN A 177 -25.56 -1.09 0.97
C GLN A 177 -24.45 -1.59 1.90
N HIS A 178 -23.63 -0.68 2.40
CA HIS A 178 -22.58 -0.99 3.38
C HIS A 178 -22.46 0.14 4.40
N GLN A 179 -22.04 -0.19 5.62
CA GLN A 179 -21.96 0.75 6.74
C GLN A 179 -20.66 0.57 7.50
N TRP A 180 -20.00 1.68 7.82
CA TRP A 180 -18.80 1.76 8.64
C TRP A 180 -19.07 2.65 9.86
N ARG A 181 -18.26 2.49 10.90
CA ARG A 181 -18.24 3.34 12.09
C ARG A 181 -16.83 3.85 12.32
N ALA A 182 -16.70 5.12 12.69
CA ALA A 182 -15.47 5.83 13.01
C ALA A 182 -15.65 6.60 14.33
N GLU A 183 -14.55 6.94 15.00
CA GLU A 183 -14.53 7.84 16.15
C GLU A 183 -14.13 9.27 15.75
N GLU A 184 -13.24 9.43 14.77
CA GLU A 184 -12.67 10.71 14.36
C GLU A 184 -12.94 11.10 12.90
N ARG A 185 -12.73 10.16 11.94
CA ARG A 185 -12.81 10.47 10.51
C ARG A 185 -12.92 9.28 9.56
N PHE A 186 -13.47 9.56 8.37
CA PHE A 186 -13.36 8.72 7.18
C PHE A 186 -12.56 9.39 6.06
N GLU A 187 -11.66 8.65 5.42
CA GLU A 187 -11.14 8.98 4.08
C GLU A 187 -11.69 7.99 3.04
N LEU A 188 -12.24 8.51 1.96
CA LEU A 188 -12.83 7.73 0.87
C LEU A 188 -12.20 8.04 -0.48
N LEU A 189 -12.05 7.00 -1.31
CA LEU A 189 -11.87 7.11 -2.76
C LEU A 189 -12.93 6.24 -3.45
N ILE A 190 -13.75 6.87 -4.28
CA ILE A 190 -14.87 6.26 -5.01
C ILE A 190 -14.50 6.25 -6.48
N GLY A 191 -14.44 5.07 -7.12
CA GLY A 191 -14.09 4.96 -8.55
C GLY A 191 -15.20 5.40 -9.51
N ASN A 192 -16.46 5.37 -9.05
CA ASN A 192 -17.65 5.73 -9.82
C ASN A 192 -18.56 6.63 -8.97
N GLY A 193 -18.24 7.93 -8.90
CA GLY A 193 -18.95 8.90 -8.06
C GLY A 193 -20.45 8.97 -8.32
N GLY A 194 -20.88 8.92 -9.59
CA GLY A 194 -22.31 8.88 -9.95
C GLY A 194 -23.05 7.60 -9.54
N GLY A 195 -22.31 6.57 -9.13
CA GLY A 195 -22.81 5.27 -8.70
C GLY A 195 -23.09 5.12 -7.20
N VAL A 196 -22.89 6.17 -6.39
CA VAL A 196 -22.94 6.10 -4.91
C VAL A 196 -23.79 7.22 -4.32
N ARG A 197 -24.53 6.92 -3.25
CA ARG A 197 -25.03 7.92 -2.29
C ARG A 197 -24.48 7.61 -0.91
N LEU A 198 -23.90 8.62 -0.27
CA LEU A 198 -23.31 8.55 1.06
C LEU A 198 -24.20 9.26 2.08
N PHE A 199 -24.30 8.68 3.28
CA PHE A 199 -25.02 9.25 4.41
C PHE A 199 -24.15 9.16 5.67
N LEU A 200 -23.88 10.29 6.31
CA LEU A 200 -23.13 10.38 7.56
C LEU A 200 -24.11 10.66 8.70
N ASN A 201 -24.17 9.77 9.69
CA ASN A 201 -25.16 9.84 10.79
C ASN A 201 -26.61 9.97 10.28
N GLY A 202 -26.90 9.34 9.13
CA GLY A 202 -28.20 9.41 8.43
C GLY A 202 -28.42 10.65 7.57
N GLN A 203 -27.57 11.68 7.66
CA GLN A 203 -27.67 12.88 6.82
C GLN A 203 -26.95 12.66 5.47
N PRO A 204 -27.54 13.05 4.32
CA PRO A 204 -26.91 12.88 3.02
C PRO A 204 -25.65 13.74 2.90
N VAL A 205 -24.53 13.12 2.51
CA VAL A 205 -23.26 13.81 2.27
C VAL A 205 -23.29 14.40 0.85
N PRO A 206 -23.21 15.73 0.68
CA PRO A 206 -23.14 16.33 -0.65
C PRO A 206 -21.75 16.14 -1.26
N PHE A 207 -21.70 15.50 -2.43
CA PHE A 207 -20.51 15.47 -3.27
C PHE A 207 -20.92 15.43 -4.75
N SER A 208 -20.02 15.83 -5.64
CA SER A 208 -20.21 15.75 -7.08
C SER A 208 -19.32 14.68 -7.69
N GLY A 209 -19.90 13.86 -8.57
CA GLY A 209 -19.19 12.88 -9.38
C GLY A 209 -20.08 12.39 -10.51
N ALA A 210 -19.59 12.47 -11.74
CA ALA A 210 -20.24 11.84 -12.88
C ALA A 210 -20.08 10.31 -12.83
N THR A 211 -20.85 9.61 -13.67
CA THR A 211 -20.66 8.16 -13.88
C THR A 211 -19.23 7.88 -14.36
N GLY A 212 -18.53 6.99 -13.68
CA GLY A 212 -17.13 6.64 -13.97
C GLY A 212 -16.09 7.68 -13.52
N GLN A 213 -16.51 8.77 -12.86
CA GLN A 213 -15.58 9.75 -12.31
C GLN A 213 -15.07 9.33 -10.93
N GLY A 214 -13.75 9.35 -10.75
CA GLY A 214 -13.11 9.18 -9.45
C GLY A 214 -13.35 10.38 -8.52
N VAL A 215 -13.77 10.13 -7.28
CA VAL A 215 -14.01 11.15 -6.24
C VAL A 215 -13.22 10.80 -4.99
N ARG A 216 -12.51 11.76 -4.39
CA ARG A 216 -11.90 11.63 -3.06
C ARG A 216 -12.67 12.49 -2.06
N LEU A 217 -13.00 11.93 -0.91
CA LEU A 217 -13.69 12.64 0.18
C LEU A 217 -12.96 12.43 1.50
N SER A 218 -13.00 13.44 2.36
CA SER A 218 -12.66 13.33 3.77
C SER A 218 -13.86 13.82 4.56
N LEU A 219 -14.36 12.97 5.45
CA LEU A 219 -15.49 13.24 6.32
C LEU A 219 -15.02 13.13 7.78
N PRO A 220 -15.61 13.88 8.72
CA PRO A 220 -15.61 13.43 10.11
C PRO A 220 -16.38 12.10 10.20
#